data_AF-A0A975F6Y8-F1
#
_entry.id   AF-A0A975F6Y8-F1
#
_cell.length_a   1.000
_cell.length_b   1.000
_cell.length_c   1.000
_cell.angle_alpha   90.00
_cell.angle_beta   90.00
_cell.angle_gamma   90.00
#
_symmetry.space_group_name_H-M   'P 1'
#
loop_
_entity.id
_entity.type
_entity.pdbx_description
1 polymer ?
#
loop_
_entity_poly.entity_id
_entity_poly.type
_entity_poly.pdbx_seq_one_letter_code
_entity_poly.pdbx_strand_id
1 'polypeptide(L)'
;MKRLLASAVLFAVTAGAQATVSEYTAFFIPYERAQSGYVCLDSQLMEAEFGIPLASLMEGIFSETKTLHQMLGGTSTYKNINLLVNGATKIPYTYNFDRYTSSGVYEYSFTLDMAAFNTLNGATVAGRQKTKNTAKLALIAMLKTATAIHGAGNFRLWVKFNNLPSQAGLSGSTVYSGGLDWPTWPYTSSSSLYNTYRTEMIDSGC
;
A
#
# COMPACT_ATOMS: atom_id res chain seq x y z
N MET A 1 -42.20 38.95 -25.79
CA MET A 1 -43.05 38.02 -25.02
C MET A 1 -42.73 36.59 -25.42
N LYS A 2 -42.26 35.79 -24.45
CA LYS A 2 -42.21 34.32 -24.33
C LYS A 2 -42.89 33.49 -25.43
N ARG A 3 -42.15 32.54 -26.03
CA ARG A 3 -42.50 31.10 -26.08
C ARG A 3 -41.21 30.26 -26.21
N LEU A 4 -40.72 29.80 -25.06
CA LEU A 4 -39.88 28.61 -24.91
C LEU A 4 -40.73 27.37 -25.21
N LEU A 5 -40.15 26.36 -25.85
CA LEU A 5 -40.19 24.93 -25.45
C LEU A 5 -39.59 24.06 -26.56
N ALA A 6 -38.31 23.74 -26.41
CA ALA A 6 -37.70 22.56 -27.01
C ALA A 6 -36.80 21.93 -25.95
N SER A 7 -37.40 21.18 -25.04
CA SER A 7 -36.71 20.37 -24.04
C SER A 7 -37.21 18.94 -24.16
N ALA A 8 -36.58 18.20 -25.07
CA ALA A 8 -36.64 16.75 -25.12
C ALA A 8 -35.28 16.25 -25.62
N VAL A 9 -34.25 16.47 -24.81
CA VAL A 9 -32.98 15.76 -24.96
C VAL A 9 -32.83 14.89 -23.73
N LEU A 10 -33.22 13.64 -23.93
CA LEU A 10 -32.53 12.44 -23.44
C LEU A 10 -31.87 12.59 -22.06
N PHE A 11 -32.60 12.17 -21.03
CA PHE A 11 -31.98 11.57 -19.85
C PHE A 11 -31.40 10.21 -20.28
N ALA A 12 -30.29 10.26 -21.02
CA ALA A 12 -29.39 9.13 -21.10
C ALA A 12 -28.80 8.96 -19.71
N VAL A 13 -29.07 7.80 -19.11
CA VAL A 13 -28.43 7.30 -17.91
C VAL A 13 -26.92 7.38 -18.13
N THR A 14 -26.27 8.41 -17.58
CA THR A 14 -24.82 8.40 -17.41
C THR A 14 -24.54 7.41 -16.29
N ALA A 15 -24.52 6.12 -16.63
CA ALA A 15 -23.61 5.22 -15.96
C ALA A 15 -22.25 5.90 -16.09
N GLY A 16 -21.74 6.46 -15.00
CA GLY A 16 -20.55 7.28 -15.01
C GLY A 16 -19.40 6.45 -15.56
N ALA A 17 -19.10 6.64 -16.84
CA ALA A 17 -17.81 6.35 -17.40
C ALA A 17 -16.85 7.29 -16.66
N GLN A 18 -16.25 6.78 -15.58
CA GLN A 18 -15.26 7.50 -14.81
C GLN A 18 -14.13 7.81 -15.79
N ALA A 19 -14.01 9.09 -16.17
CA ALA A 19 -12.95 9.51 -17.08
C ALA A 19 -11.61 9.24 -16.38
N THR A 20 -10.78 8.42 -17.00
CA THR A 20 -9.40 8.19 -16.54
C THR A 20 -8.62 9.49 -16.72
N VAL A 21 -8.09 10.06 -15.63
CA VAL A 21 -7.27 11.28 -15.67
C VAL A 21 -5.90 10.99 -15.07
N SER A 22 -4.83 11.19 -15.84
CA SER A 22 -3.46 11.09 -15.34
C SER A 22 -3.16 12.28 -14.41
N GLU A 23 -2.75 12.00 -13.18
CA GLU A 23 -2.34 13.00 -12.19
C GLU A 23 -1.19 12.46 -11.33
N TYR A 24 -0.30 13.35 -10.89
CA TYR A 24 0.77 13.00 -9.96
C TYR A 24 0.23 12.87 -8.54
N THR A 25 0.40 11.71 -7.93
CA THR A 25 -0.07 11.43 -6.57
C THR A 25 1.04 10.90 -5.66
N ALA A 26 0.87 11.14 -4.36
CA ALA A 26 1.79 10.70 -3.34
C ALA A 26 1.55 9.22 -2.97
N PHE A 27 2.62 8.42 -2.94
CA PHE A 27 2.63 7.06 -2.43
C PHE A 27 3.75 6.87 -1.41
N PHE A 28 3.57 5.92 -0.49
CA PHE A 28 4.51 5.72 0.62
C PHE A 28 5.41 4.51 0.41
N ILE A 29 6.71 4.68 0.65
CA ILE A 29 7.71 3.61 0.58
C ILE A 29 8.39 3.39 1.95
N PRO A 30 8.59 2.13 2.38
CA PRO A 30 9.34 1.86 3.61
C PRO A 30 10.86 1.93 3.47
N TYR A 31 11.57 2.60 4.38
CA TYR A 31 13.02 2.80 4.29
C TYR A 31 13.86 1.66 4.87
N GLU A 32 14.83 1.15 4.09
CA GLU A 32 15.65 -0.04 4.39
C GLU A 32 16.59 0.18 5.57
N ARG A 33 17.16 1.37 5.68
CA ARG A 33 18.15 1.68 6.71
C ARG A 33 17.96 3.08 7.24
N ALA A 34 18.21 3.21 8.54
CA ALA A 34 18.33 4.49 9.21
C ALA A 34 19.50 5.27 8.59
N GLN A 35 19.19 6.23 7.73
CA GLN A 35 20.09 7.31 7.38
C GLN A 35 19.97 8.35 8.49
N SER A 36 20.70 8.13 9.59
CA SER A 36 20.75 8.96 10.81
C SER A 36 19.38 9.37 11.40
N GLY A 37 18.93 8.64 12.43
CA GLY A 37 17.86 9.05 13.37
C GLY A 37 16.44 9.18 12.78
N TYR A 38 15.52 8.32 13.21
CA TYR A 38 14.08 8.39 12.90
C TYR A 38 13.72 8.45 11.41
N VAL A 39 14.30 7.57 10.59
CA VAL A 39 13.89 7.46 9.18
C VAL A 39 12.56 6.71 9.09
N CYS A 40 11.50 7.44 8.72
CA CYS A 40 10.13 6.98 8.60
C CYS A 40 9.83 6.35 7.22
N LEU A 41 8.57 5.93 7.00
CA LEU A 41 8.05 5.80 5.63
C LEU A 41 8.14 7.16 4.92
N ASP A 42 8.65 7.18 3.70
CA ASP A 42 8.74 8.42 2.90
C ASP A 42 7.64 8.50 1.85
N SER A 43 7.31 9.71 1.45
CA SER A 43 6.35 9.99 0.39
C SER A 43 7.07 10.26 -0.91
N GLN A 44 6.73 9.53 -1.95
CA GLN A 44 7.23 9.71 -3.31
C GLN A 44 6.06 10.10 -4.23
N LEU A 45 6.33 10.86 -5.29
CA LEU A 45 5.33 11.21 -6.30
C LEU A 45 5.40 10.21 -7.44
N MET A 46 4.26 9.67 -7.85
CA MET A 46 4.12 8.89 -9.07
C MET A 46 2.99 9.43 -9.93
N GLU A 47 3.16 9.35 -11.24
CA GLU A 47 2.05 9.54 -12.16
C GLU A 47 1.08 8.37 -12.02
N ALA A 48 -0.18 8.67 -11.69
CA ALA A 48 -1.24 7.70 -11.54
C ALA A 48 -2.43 8.14 -12.40
N GLU A 49 -3.02 7.21 -13.12
CA GLU A 49 -4.25 7.47 -13.86
C GLU A 49 -5.45 7.23 -12.93
N PHE A 50 -6.06 8.31 -12.46
CA PHE A 50 -7.29 8.28 -11.67
C PHE A 50 -8.43 7.75 -12.53
N GLY A 51 -8.75 6.47 -12.32
CA GLY A 51 -9.69 5.68 -13.13
C GLY A 51 -9.12 4.31 -13.54
N ILE A 52 -7.83 4.03 -13.28
CA ILE A 52 -7.15 2.74 -13.43
C ILE A 52 -6.59 2.32 -12.06
N PRO A 53 -6.64 1.02 -11.68
CA PRO A 53 -6.73 0.58 -10.29
C PRO A 53 -5.55 0.94 -9.41
N LEU A 54 -5.80 0.88 -8.09
CA LEU A 54 -4.80 0.95 -7.04
C LEU A 54 -3.65 -0.08 -7.22
N ALA A 55 -3.78 -1.04 -8.14
CA ALA A 55 -2.70 -1.92 -8.60
C ALA A 55 -1.47 -1.18 -9.13
N SER A 56 -1.62 -0.08 -9.87
CA SER A 56 -0.49 0.73 -10.34
C SER A 56 0.25 1.36 -9.15
N LEU A 57 -0.48 1.75 -8.10
CA LEU A 57 0.12 2.26 -6.87
C LEU A 57 0.82 1.15 -6.08
N MET A 58 0.28 -0.08 -6.11
CA MET A 58 0.96 -1.23 -5.53
C MET A 58 2.28 -1.50 -6.23
N GLU A 59 2.35 -1.33 -7.56
CA GLU A 59 3.62 -1.38 -8.29
C GLU A 59 4.62 -0.40 -7.68
N GLY A 60 4.21 0.86 -7.45
CA GLY A 60 5.03 1.86 -6.77
C GLY A 60 5.52 1.40 -5.40
N ILE A 61 4.61 0.95 -4.52
CA ILE A 61 4.93 0.49 -3.16
C ILE A 61 5.89 -0.70 -3.13
N PHE A 62 5.75 -1.64 -4.08
CA PHE A 62 6.52 -2.88 -4.15
C PHE A 62 7.63 -2.86 -5.21
N SER A 63 7.99 -1.68 -5.72
CA SER A 63 9.09 -1.48 -6.68
C SER A 63 10.37 -1.04 -5.98
N GLU A 64 11.52 -1.26 -6.64
CA GLU A 64 12.79 -0.73 -6.16
C GLU A 64 12.76 0.80 -6.15
N THR A 65 13.12 1.43 -5.03
CA THR A 65 13.32 2.87 -4.98
C THR A 65 14.80 3.18 -4.89
N LYS A 66 15.38 3.70 -5.98
CA LYS A 66 16.80 4.02 -6.06
C LYS A 66 17.05 5.45 -5.59
N THR A 67 17.74 5.60 -4.47
CA THR A 67 18.28 6.90 -4.04
C THR A 67 19.79 6.97 -4.29
N LEU A 68 20.30 8.15 -4.59
CA LEU A 68 21.73 8.38 -4.77
C LEU A 68 22.40 8.39 -3.39
N HIS A 69 23.24 7.39 -3.12
CA HIS A 69 24.08 7.37 -1.93
C HIS A 69 25.37 8.14 -2.24
N GLN A 70 25.45 9.38 -1.75
CA GLN A 70 26.65 10.21 -1.86
C GLN A 70 27.71 9.73 -0.86
N MET A 71 28.87 9.31 -1.37
CA MET A 71 30.05 9.03 -0.55
C MET A 71 31.03 10.19 -0.66
N LEU A 72 31.51 10.71 0.48
CA LEU A 72 32.59 11.68 0.51
C LEU A 72 33.89 11.00 0.07
N GLY A 73 34.41 11.37 -1.11
CA GLY A 73 35.69 10.87 -1.63
C GLY A 73 35.62 9.64 -2.54
N GLY A 74 34.46 9.31 -3.12
CA GLY A 74 34.31 8.18 -4.05
C GLY A 74 33.21 8.40 -5.09
N THR A 75 32.90 7.34 -5.87
CA THR A 75 31.78 7.38 -6.82
C THR A 75 30.47 7.14 -6.07
N SER A 76 29.52 8.07 -6.18
CA SER A 76 28.17 7.88 -5.63
C SER A 76 27.50 6.67 -6.26
N THR A 77 26.86 5.82 -5.44
CA THR A 77 26.18 4.61 -5.91
C THR A 77 24.69 4.70 -5.67
N TYR A 78 23.87 4.14 -6.57
CA TYR A 78 22.45 3.96 -6.28
C TYR A 78 22.24 2.87 -5.23
N LYS A 79 21.37 3.15 -4.27
CA LYS A 79 20.94 2.19 -3.27
C LYS A 79 19.43 2.09 -3.26
N ASN A 80 18.92 0.86 -3.28
CA ASN A 80 17.51 0.62 -3.04
C ASN A 80 17.22 0.83 -1.55
N ILE A 81 16.28 1.73 -1.27
CA ILE A 81 15.84 2.04 0.09
C ILE A 81 14.49 1.42 0.43
N ASN A 82 13.84 0.67 -0.46
CA ASN A 82 12.54 0.09 -0.15
C ASN A 82 12.70 -1.24 0.63
N LEU A 83 12.26 -1.36 1.89
CA LEU A 83 12.29 -2.64 2.63
C LEU A 83 11.47 -3.75 1.98
N LEU A 84 10.47 -3.38 1.18
CA LEU A 84 9.59 -4.31 0.49
C LEU A 84 10.25 -4.86 -0.78
N VAL A 85 11.42 -4.33 -1.16
CA VAL A 85 12.25 -4.81 -2.25
C VAL A 85 13.73 -4.81 -1.87
N ASN A 86 14.34 -5.99 -1.73
CA ASN A 86 15.76 -6.13 -1.40
C ASN A 86 16.52 -6.88 -2.49
N GLY A 87 17.32 -6.16 -3.27
CA GLY A 87 17.97 -6.71 -4.47
C GLY A 87 16.93 -7.34 -5.39
N ALA A 88 17.11 -8.61 -5.74
CA ALA A 88 16.17 -9.36 -6.57
C ALA A 88 14.88 -9.83 -5.84
N THR A 89 14.74 -9.55 -4.54
CA THR A 89 13.60 -10.02 -3.73
C THR A 89 12.55 -8.93 -3.60
N LYS A 90 11.35 -9.12 -4.14
CA LYS A 90 10.18 -8.26 -3.91
C LYS A 90 9.03 -9.06 -3.31
N ILE A 91 8.06 -8.40 -2.69
CA ILE A 91 6.78 -9.02 -2.32
C ILE A 91 5.93 -9.11 -3.59
N PRO A 92 5.68 -10.31 -4.14
CA PRO A 92 4.72 -10.45 -5.23
C PRO A 92 3.33 -10.07 -4.72
N TYR A 93 2.64 -9.22 -5.47
CA TYR A 93 1.25 -8.89 -5.21
C TYR A 93 0.36 -9.39 -6.35
N THR A 94 -0.88 -9.71 -6.01
CA THR A 94 -1.94 -9.99 -6.97
C THR A 94 -3.10 -9.07 -6.63
N TYR A 95 -3.50 -8.26 -7.59
CA TYR A 95 -4.72 -7.47 -7.50
C TYR A 95 -5.92 -8.38 -7.77
N ASN A 96 -6.90 -8.39 -6.87
CA ASN A 96 -8.06 -9.27 -6.96
C ASN A 96 -9.29 -8.52 -7.49
N PHE A 97 -9.58 -7.33 -6.94
CA PHE A 97 -10.66 -6.47 -7.42
C PHE A 97 -10.48 -5.02 -6.95
N ASP A 98 -11.18 -4.12 -7.63
CA ASP A 98 -11.60 -2.83 -7.15
C ASP A 98 -13.10 -2.64 -7.38
N ARG A 99 -13.76 -1.89 -6.51
CA ARG A 99 -15.15 -1.48 -6.69
C ARG A 99 -15.39 -0.11 -6.08
N TYR A 100 -16.21 0.69 -6.75
CA TYR A 100 -16.73 1.92 -6.20
C TYR A 100 -18.16 1.69 -5.73
N THR A 101 -18.40 1.87 -4.43
CA THR A 101 -19.72 1.62 -3.84
C THR A 101 -20.68 2.78 -4.08
N SER A 102 -21.98 2.49 -4.00
CA SER A 102 -23.03 3.52 -4.07
C SER A 102 -22.95 4.56 -2.94
N SER A 103 -22.28 4.23 -1.82
CA SER A 103 -22.00 5.15 -0.72
C SER A 103 -20.78 6.03 -0.94
N GLY A 104 -20.13 5.94 -2.10
CA GLY A 104 -18.97 6.76 -2.45
C GLY A 104 -17.64 6.28 -1.88
N VAL A 105 -17.56 5.03 -1.43
CA VAL A 105 -16.35 4.43 -0.86
C VAL A 105 -15.67 3.55 -1.91
N TYR A 106 -14.35 3.74 -2.06
CA TYR A 106 -13.48 2.90 -2.87
C TYR A 106 -13.10 1.62 -2.13
N GLU A 107 -13.20 0.48 -2.77
CA GLU A 107 -12.90 -0.81 -2.17
C GLU A 107 -11.89 -1.55 -3.02
N TYR A 108 -10.80 -2.01 -2.41
CA TYR A 108 -9.70 -2.67 -3.11
C TYR A 108 -9.29 -3.96 -2.44
N SER A 109 -8.89 -4.96 -3.21
CA SER A 109 -8.43 -6.24 -2.69
C SER A 109 -7.11 -6.69 -3.30
N PHE A 110 -6.17 -7.08 -2.44
CA PHE A 110 -4.85 -7.58 -2.84
C PHE A 110 -4.46 -8.84 -2.07
N THR A 111 -3.73 -9.71 -2.76
CA THR A 111 -3.01 -10.83 -2.18
C THR A 111 -1.52 -10.51 -2.19
N LEU A 112 -0.84 -10.66 -1.06
CA LEU A 112 0.61 -10.47 -0.92
C LEU A 112 1.26 -11.80 -0.57
N ASP A 113 2.31 -12.19 -1.29
CA ASP A 113 3.05 -13.43 -1.03
C ASP A 113 4.38 -13.16 -0.30
N MET A 114 4.49 -13.67 0.93
CA MET A 114 5.68 -13.48 1.76
C MET A 114 6.75 -14.58 1.56
N ALA A 115 6.56 -15.53 0.65
CA ALA A 115 7.46 -16.67 0.45
C ALA A 115 8.90 -16.23 0.15
N ALA A 116 9.08 -15.27 -0.76
CA ALA A 116 10.40 -14.78 -1.13
C ALA A 116 11.16 -14.19 0.09
N PHE A 117 10.45 -13.42 0.93
CA PHE A 117 11.01 -12.86 2.15
C PHE A 117 11.24 -13.89 3.25
N ASN A 118 10.41 -14.93 3.36
CA ASN A 118 10.68 -16.06 4.25
C ASN A 118 11.97 -16.78 3.87
N THR A 119 12.18 -17.05 2.58
CA THR A 119 13.40 -17.67 2.08
C THR A 119 14.61 -16.77 2.35
N LEU A 120 14.49 -15.47 2.06
CA LEU A 120 15.57 -14.50 2.26
C LEU A 120 15.97 -14.36 3.75
N ASN A 121 14.99 -14.27 4.65
CA ASN A 121 15.25 -14.00 6.06
C ASN A 121 15.49 -15.28 6.89
N GLY A 122 15.08 -16.44 6.39
CA GLY A 122 15.24 -17.74 7.05
C GLY A 122 14.23 -18.01 8.19
N ALA A 123 14.29 -19.23 8.73
CA ALA A 123 13.31 -19.75 9.71
C ALA A 123 13.64 -19.42 11.18
N THR A 124 14.76 -18.75 11.46
CA THR A 124 15.13 -18.34 12.82
C THR A 124 14.10 -17.37 13.40
N VAL A 125 14.08 -17.22 14.73
CA VAL A 125 13.18 -16.24 15.40
C VAL A 125 13.37 -14.84 14.82
N ALA A 126 14.63 -14.41 14.64
CA ALA A 126 14.96 -13.11 14.05
C ALA A 126 14.51 -12.99 12.58
N GLY A 127 14.71 -14.05 11.77
CA GLY A 127 14.30 -14.08 10.37
C GLY A 127 12.78 -13.97 10.21
N ARG A 128 12.03 -14.78 10.98
CA ARG A 128 10.56 -14.75 11.00
C ARG A 128 10.02 -13.42 11.51
N GLN A 129 10.64 -12.84 12.55
CA GLN A 129 10.28 -11.50 13.04
C GLN A 129 10.47 -10.45 11.94
N LYS A 130 11.57 -10.52 11.19
CA LYS A 130 11.83 -9.59 10.09
C LYS A 130 10.76 -9.68 9.00
N THR A 131 10.40 -10.89 8.55
CA THR A 131 9.32 -11.04 7.56
C THR A 131 7.96 -10.57 8.11
N LYS A 132 7.65 -10.85 9.37
CA LYS A 132 6.44 -10.34 10.04
C LYS A 132 6.41 -8.80 10.04
N ASN A 133 7.52 -8.16 10.37
CA ASN A 133 7.64 -6.70 10.36
C ASN A 133 7.51 -6.14 8.93
N THR A 134 8.10 -6.80 7.93
CA THR A 134 7.93 -6.44 6.51
C THR A 134 6.46 -6.51 6.09
N ALA A 135 5.72 -7.54 6.49
CA ALA A 135 4.28 -7.65 6.20
C ALA A 135 3.46 -6.50 6.82
N LYS A 136 3.78 -6.10 8.07
CA LYS A 136 3.16 -4.93 8.71
C LYS A 136 3.46 -3.65 7.96
N LEU A 137 4.72 -3.42 7.59
CA LEU A 137 5.14 -2.23 6.85
C LEU A 137 4.49 -2.16 5.46
N ALA A 138 4.34 -3.31 4.78
CA ALA A 138 3.60 -3.38 3.52
C ALA A 138 2.16 -2.88 3.70
N LEU A 139 1.44 -3.43 4.69
CA LEU A 139 0.07 -2.99 4.97
C LEU A 139 -0.01 -1.50 5.32
N ILE A 140 0.90 -1.00 6.16
CA ILE A 140 0.92 0.42 6.53
C ILE A 140 1.17 1.30 5.31
N ALA A 141 2.13 0.95 4.45
CA ALA A 141 2.42 1.69 3.22
C ALA A 141 1.20 1.72 2.27
N MET A 142 0.53 0.58 2.09
CA MET A 142 -0.70 0.49 1.29
C MET A 142 -1.80 1.40 1.85
N LEU A 143 -2.05 1.36 3.17
CA LEU A 143 -3.10 2.18 3.79
C LEU A 143 -2.76 3.67 3.79
N LYS A 144 -1.52 4.07 4.06
CA LYS A 144 -1.12 5.48 4.00
C LYS A 144 -1.26 6.01 2.57
N THR A 145 -0.89 5.22 1.57
CA THR A 145 -1.07 5.57 0.15
C THR A 145 -2.56 5.71 -0.19
N ALA A 146 -3.39 4.72 0.15
CA ALA A 146 -4.84 4.81 -0.09
C ALA A 146 -5.49 6.00 0.64
N THR A 147 -5.02 6.32 1.85
CA THR A 147 -5.48 7.49 2.61
C THR A 147 -5.08 8.80 1.95
N ALA A 148 -3.86 8.91 1.42
CA ALA A 148 -3.40 10.12 0.73
C ALA A 148 -4.21 10.41 -0.53
N ILE A 149 -4.66 9.36 -1.22
CA ILE A 149 -5.33 9.46 -2.52
C ILE A 149 -6.83 9.69 -2.37
N HIS A 150 -7.49 8.90 -1.54
CA HIS A 150 -8.95 8.94 -1.41
C HIS A 150 -9.42 9.79 -0.23
N GLY A 151 -8.54 10.07 0.73
CA GLY A 151 -8.89 10.65 2.02
C GLY A 151 -9.34 9.59 3.05
N ALA A 152 -9.21 9.94 4.32
CA ALA A 152 -9.63 9.09 5.43
C ALA A 152 -11.15 8.84 5.36
N GLY A 153 -11.56 7.58 5.52
CA GLY A 153 -12.97 7.17 5.50
C GLY A 153 -13.56 6.89 4.11
N ASN A 154 -12.87 7.24 3.03
CA ASN A 154 -13.36 7.08 1.65
C ASN A 154 -12.82 5.83 0.95
N PHE A 155 -12.10 4.97 1.67
CA PHE A 155 -11.59 3.71 1.13
C PHE A 155 -11.70 2.55 2.12
N ARG A 156 -11.67 1.32 1.59
CA ARG A 156 -11.53 0.06 2.30
C ARG A 156 -10.55 -0.84 1.55
N LEU A 157 -9.65 -1.49 2.28
CA LEU A 157 -8.60 -2.32 1.72
C LEU A 157 -8.67 -3.74 2.31
N TRP A 158 -8.94 -4.73 1.46
CA TRP A 158 -8.81 -6.15 1.79
C TRP A 158 -7.39 -6.59 1.43
N VAL A 159 -6.68 -7.16 2.40
CA VAL A 159 -5.35 -7.70 2.18
C VAL A 159 -5.32 -9.13 2.66
N LYS A 160 -4.97 -10.04 1.76
CA LYS A 160 -4.65 -11.43 2.10
C LYS A 160 -3.13 -11.61 2.06
N PHE A 161 -2.56 -12.09 3.15
CA PHE A 161 -1.17 -12.53 3.19
C PHE A 161 -1.09 -14.03 3.00
N ASN A 162 -0.38 -14.45 1.96
CA ASN A 162 0.04 -15.82 1.75
C ASN A 162 1.44 -16.05 2.32
N ASN A 163 1.69 -17.29 2.73
CA ASN A 163 3.01 -17.74 3.20
C ASN A 163 3.57 -16.88 4.34
N LEU A 164 2.73 -16.43 5.29
CA LEU A 164 3.25 -15.83 6.52
C LEU A 164 4.10 -16.86 7.29
N PRO A 165 5.22 -16.45 7.90
CA PRO A 165 6.00 -17.35 8.74
C PRO A 165 5.19 -17.73 9.99
N SER A 166 5.56 -18.84 10.63
CA SER A 166 5.06 -19.14 11.98
C SER A 166 5.33 -17.96 12.91
N GLN A 167 4.32 -17.51 13.65
CA GLN A 167 4.41 -16.37 14.56
C GLN A 167 4.59 -16.76 16.03
N ALA A 168 4.76 -18.06 16.30
CA ALA A 168 5.06 -18.55 17.64
C ALA A 168 6.41 -17.99 18.13
N GLY A 169 6.41 -17.43 19.34
CA GLY A 169 7.58 -16.84 19.98
C GLY A 169 8.06 -15.51 19.38
N LEU A 170 7.24 -14.84 18.56
CA LEU A 170 7.54 -13.52 17.98
C LEU A 170 6.97 -12.39 18.84
N SER A 171 7.62 -11.23 18.85
CA SER A 171 7.18 -10.04 19.59
C SER A 171 6.14 -9.22 18.82
N GLY A 172 5.33 -8.43 19.54
CA GLY A 172 4.27 -7.58 18.99
C GLY A 172 3.06 -8.35 18.47
N SER A 173 2.03 -7.62 18.05
CA SER A 173 0.76 -8.18 17.57
C SER A 173 0.91 -9.15 16.40
N THR A 174 0.01 -10.13 16.31
CA THR A 174 -0.05 -11.10 15.22
C THR A 174 -0.46 -10.43 13.91
N VAL A 175 0.19 -10.80 12.80
CA VAL A 175 -0.26 -10.49 11.44
C VAL A 175 -1.26 -11.55 11.02
N TYR A 176 -2.51 -11.16 10.80
CA TYR A 176 -3.53 -12.09 10.32
C TYR A 176 -3.34 -12.32 8.83
N SER A 177 -3.66 -13.53 8.36
CA SER A 177 -3.64 -13.84 6.92
C SER A 177 -4.66 -13.02 6.15
N GLY A 178 -5.66 -12.44 6.82
CA GLY A 178 -6.71 -11.65 6.22
C GLY A 178 -7.58 -12.45 5.26
N GLY A 179 -8.22 -11.75 4.33
CA GLY A 179 -9.04 -12.34 3.30
C GLY A 179 -9.22 -11.39 2.12
N LEU A 180 -9.85 -11.91 1.07
CA LEU A 180 -9.99 -11.20 -0.20
C LEU A 180 -11.24 -10.33 -0.23
N ASP A 181 -12.31 -10.72 0.48
CA ASP A 181 -13.58 -10.00 0.57
C ASP A 181 -14.36 -10.44 1.83
N TRP A 182 -15.58 -9.95 2.00
CA TRP A 182 -16.53 -10.40 3.01
C TRP A 182 -16.62 -11.94 3.06
N PRO A 183 -16.67 -12.57 4.26
CA PRO A 183 -16.90 -11.98 5.58
C PRO A 183 -15.65 -11.44 6.30
N THR A 184 -14.49 -11.37 5.65
CA THR A 184 -13.32 -10.75 6.28
C THR A 184 -13.43 -9.23 6.31
N TRP A 185 -13.01 -8.64 7.42
CA TRP A 185 -13.09 -7.19 7.63
C TRP A 185 -11.95 -6.47 6.88
N PRO A 186 -12.28 -5.41 6.11
CA PRO A 186 -11.25 -4.61 5.47
C PRO A 186 -10.45 -3.81 6.50
N TYR A 187 -9.28 -3.38 6.07
CA TYR A 187 -8.54 -2.31 6.68
C TYR A 187 -9.05 -0.95 6.19
N THR A 188 -9.11 0.01 7.12
CA THR A 188 -9.44 1.41 6.86
C THR A 188 -8.43 2.29 7.59
N SER A 189 -8.40 3.59 7.30
CA SER A 189 -7.53 4.55 7.99
C SER A 189 -7.72 4.60 9.52
N SER A 190 -8.84 4.07 10.04
CA SER A 190 -9.16 4.00 11.46
C SER A 190 -9.18 2.58 12.04
N SER A 191 -8.79 1.57 11.25
CA SER A 191 -8.77 0.17 11.70
C SER A 191 -7.86 0.03 12.93
N SER A 192 -8.38 -0.59 14.00
CA SER A 192 -7.64 -0.79 15.25
C SER A 192 -6.34 -1.55 15.02
N LEU A 193 -6.39 -2.59 14.19
CA LEU A 193 -5.23 -3.41 13.85
C LEU A 193 -4.19 -2.63 13.04
N TYR A 194 -4.63 -1.78 12.11
CA TYR A 194 -3.74 -0.85 11.41
C TYR A 194 -3.05 0.10 12.39
N ASN A 195 -3.79 0.69 13.32
CA ASN A 195 -3.22 1.58 14.34
C ASN A 195 -2.22 0.84 15.25
N THR A 196 -2.52 -0.39 15.67
CA THR A 196 -1.58 -1.22 16.42
C THR A 196 -0.29 -1.44 15.65
N TYR A 197 -0.36 -1.84 14.37
CA TYR A 197 0.84 -2.03 13.56
C TYR A 197 1.61 -0.75 13.34
N ARG A 198 0.92 0.38 13.13
CA ARG A 198 1.56 1.68 13.01
C ARG A 198 2.33 2.01 14.28
N THR A 199 1.74 1.91 15.47
CA THR A 199 2.42 2.18 16.75
C THR A 199 3.60 1.24 16.99
N GLU A 200 3.52 0.00 16.55
CA GLU A 200 4.63 -0.97 16.70
C GLU A 200 5.77 -0.74 15.71
N MET A 201 5.47 -0.26 14.50
CA MET A 201 6.43 -0.20 13.39
C MET A 201 6.96 1.20 13.11
N ILE A 202 6.24 2.23 13.52
CA ILE A 202 6.52 3.63 13.22
C ILE A 202 6.64 4.38 14.54
N ASP A 203 7.77 5.08 14.71
CA ASP A 203 8.01 5.91 15.88
C ASP A 203 6.95 7.03 16.00
N SER A 204 6.65 7.48 17.21
CA SER A 204 5.70 8.59 17.45
C SER A 204 6.11 9.92 16.79
N GLY A 205 7.39 10.10 16.45
CA GLY A 205 7.88 11.24 15.65
C GLY A 205 7.61 11.11 14.14
N CYS A 206 6.94 10.02 13.73
CA CYS A 206 6.56 9.64 12.37
C CYS A 206 5.02 9.32 12.28
#